data_AF-A0A1G8H9Y3-F1
#
_entry.id   AF-A0A1G8H9Y3-F1
#
_cell.length_a   1.000
_cell.length_b   1.000
_cell.length_c   1.000
_cell.angle_alpha   90.00
_cell.angle_beta   90.00
_cell.angle_gamma   90.00
#
_symmetry.space_group_name_H-M   'P 1'
#
loop_
_entity.id
_entity.type
_entity.pdbx_description
1 polymer ?
#
loop_
_entity_poly.entity_id
_entity_poly.type
_entity_poly.pdbx_seq_one_letter_code
_entity_poly.pdbx_strand_id
1 'polypeptide(L)'
;MERLTTFVSSRGMLKSCSRHNAQPVSSVPQIDESLLGNLGPGDSVYVCTDALKNFADNFLSQIHSPFVLLSGDSDQPISEAFLSDPSLRSLLDDPRLIGWYAQNLATTHDKLHPLPIGLDYHTMWERPGFWGITAISPVAQENALINILAQSPEFNRRYMTAYCNWHFALHRGDRQECFEKSDKTSCFFEPNAIPRHSSWMRQAECMFVASPEGAGMDCHRTWEALCLGCIPIVKRNPLAPLFADLPVLIIDDWSLLNRDTMQAYASETYAKKFDFSTLFRTYWNETVAGKTPLRIPPMTFGEFRNFLTRRTG
;
A
#
# COMPACT_ATOMS: atom_id res chain seq x y z
N MET A 1 14.92 6.46 7.08
CA MET A 1 14.14 6.51 8.34
C MET A 1 12.89 5.64 8.28
N GLU A 2 12.38 5.32 7.10
CA GLU A 2 11.17 4.55 6.80
C GLU A 2 11.27 3.10 7.28
N ARG A 3 12.48 2.52 7.38
CA ARG A 3 12.70 1.23 8.05
C ARG A 3 12.46 1.27 9.58
N LEU A 4 12.15 2.43 10.15
CA LEU A 4 11.80 2.59 11.56
C LEU A 4 10.30 2.71 11.79
N THR A 5 9.48 2.86 10.74
CA THR A 5 8.01 2.95 10.88
C THR A 5 7.41 1.59 11.21
N THR A 6 6.21 1.57 11.74
CA THR A 6 5.51 0.33 12.12
C THR A 6 4.77 -0.25 10.93
N PHE A 7 4.04 0.59 10.21
CA PHE A 7 3.21 0.18 9.10
C PHE A 7 4.02 -0.04 7.82
N VAL A 8 3.50 -0.93 6.99
CA VAL A 8 4.08 -1.22 5.67
C VAL A 8 4.04 0.03 4.79
N SER A 9 5.11 0.26 4.06
CA SER A 9 5.27 1.36 3.10
C SER A 9 6.28 0.93 2.04
N SER A 10 6.13 1.43 0.82
CA SER A 10 7.03 1.12 -0.30
C SER A 10 8.51 1.35 0.06
N ARG A 11 8.85 2.56 0.53
CA ARG A 11 10.21 2.91 0.98
C ARG A 11 10.64 2.20 2.26
N GLY A 12 9.70 1.77 3.11
CA GLY A 12 9.99 0.97 4.29
C GLY A 12 10.43 -0.45 3.93
N MET A 13 9.76 -1.07 2.96
CA MET A 13 10.16 -2.38 2.41
C MET A 13 11.48 -2.29 1.67
N LEU A 14 11.66 -1.28 0.80
CA LEU A 14 12.94 -1.00 0.13
C LEU A 14 14.11 -0.94 1.11
N LYS A 15 13.98 -0.12 2.16
CA LYS A 15 15.04 0.08 3.16
C LYS A 15 15.18 -1.08 4.15
N SER A 16 14.36 -2.12 4.02
CA SER A 16 14.48 -3.37 4.77
C SER A 16 15.19 -4.48 3.98
N CYS A 17 15.41 -4.31 2.67
CA CYS A 17 16.16 -5.27 1.87
C CYS A 17 17.66 -5.23 2.15
N SER A 18 18.35 -6.36 1.94
CA SER A 18 19.80 -6.45 2.05
C SER A 18 20.50 -5.52 1.05
N ARG A 19 19.92 -5.38 -0.15
CA ARG A 19 20.41 -4.53 -1.24
C ARG A 19 19.30 -3.66 -1.82
N HIS A 20 19.62 -2.40 -2.06
CA HIS A 20 18.76 -1.41 -2.72
C HIS A 20 19.62 -0.22 -3.17
N ASN A 21 19.13 0.62 -4.09
CA ASN A 21 19.80 1.89 -4.42
C ASN A 21 19.95 2.77 -3.17
N ALA A 22 21.11 3.43 -3.02
CA ALA A 22 21.45 4.28 -1.89
C ALA A 22 20.58 5.54 -1.84
N GLN A 23 20.27 6.13 -3.00
CA GLN A 23 19.39 7.29 -3.17
C GLN A 23 18.24 6.91 -4.09
N PRO A 24 17.21 6.23 -3.54
CA PRO A 24 16.21 5.65 -4.40
C PRO A 24 15.22 6.75 -4.86
N VAL A 25 14.82 6.70 -6.13
CA VAL A 25 13.93 7.67 -6.77
C VAL A 25 12.78 6.92 -7.44
N SER A 26 11.56 7.43 -7.30
CA SER A 26 10.36 6.75 -7.81
C SER A 26 10.25 6.80 -9.32
N SER A 27 9.81 5.68 -9.90
CA SER A 27 9.54 5.51 -11.31
C SER A 27 10.75 5.82 -12.22
N VAL A 28 11.93 5.33 -11.84
CA VAL A 28 13.16 5.57 -12.61
C VAL A 28 13.87 4.26 -12.98
N PRO A 29 14.49 4.16 -14.18
CA PRO A 29 15.16 2.93 -14.63
C PRO A 29 16.60 2.76 -14.11
N GLN A 30 17.13 3.73 -13.37
CA GLN A 30 18.51 3.75 -12.91
C GLN A 30 18.75 2.76 -11.77
N ILE A 31 19.92 2.12 -11.83
CA ILE A 31 20.42 1.21 -10.79
C ILE A 31 21.81 1.71 -10.40
N ASP A 32 22.06 1.77 -9.10
CA ASP A 32 23.39 2.12 -8.60
C ASP A 32 24.37 1.00 -8.98
N GLU A 33 25.57 1.33 -9.47
CA GLU A 33 26.59 0.34 -9.83
C GLU A 33 26.93 -0.60 -8.66
N SER A 34 26.82 -0.08 -7.43
CA SER A 34 27.10 -0.82 -6.20
C SER A 34 25.93 -1.68 -5.69
N LEU A 35 24.78 -1.74 -6.39
CA LEU A 35 23.56 -2.41 -5.92
C LEU A 35 23.84 -3.83 -5.40
N LEU A 36 24.66 -4.60 -6.10
CA LEU A 36 24.95 -6.00 -5.77
C LEU A 36 26.16 -6.22 -4.86
N GLY A 37 26.82 -5.15 -4.42
CA GLY A 37 28.08 -5.26 -3.67
C GLY A 37 27.90 -6.06 -2.38
N ASN A 38 28.68 -7.15 -2.19
CA ASN A 38 28.60 -8.07 -1.04
C ASN A 38 27.26 -8.85 -0.91
N LEU A 39 26.51 -9.08 -1.98
CA LEU A 39 25.31 -9.93 -1.94
C LEU A 39 25.64 -11.35 -1.46
N GLY A 40 24.99 -11.80 -0.38
CA GLY A 40 25.11 -13.15 0.16
C GLY A 40 23.98 -14.09 -0.30
N PRO A 41 24.10 -15.40 -0.05
CA PRO A 41 23.03 -16.36 -0.33
C PRO A 41 21.75 -16.06 0.45
N GLY A 42 20.62 -15.97 -0.25
CA GLY A 42 19.30 -15.69 0.32
C GLY A 42 19.02 -14.20 0.58
N ASP A 43 19.97 -13.30 0.26
CA ASP A 43 19.76 -11.87 0.44
C ASP A 43 18.63 -11.35 -0.46
N SER A 44 17.94 -10.31 0.04
CA SER A 44 16.91 -9.60 -0.69
C SER A 44 17.47 -8.41 -1.46
N VAL A 45 17.03 -8.27 -2.71
CA VAL A 45 17.39 -7.14 -3.59
C VAL A 45 16.11 -6.39 -3.94
N TYR A 46 16.06 -5.09 -3.63
CA TYR A 46 14.98 -4.21 -4.07
C TYR A 46 15.36 -3.50 -5.36
N VAL A 47 14.50 -3.57 -6.37
CA VAL A 47 14.65 -2.91 -7.66
C VAL A 47 13.39 -2.11 -7.97
N CYS A 48 13.51 -0.83 -8.33
CA CYS A 48 12.37 -0.05 -8.82
C CYS A 48 11.74 -0.77 -10.02
N THR A 49 10.41 -0.84 -10.13
CA THR A 49 9.76 -1.59 -11.22
C THR A 49 10.26 -1.15 -12.61
N ASP A 50 10.41 0.17 -12.83
CA ASP A 50 10.93 0.73 -14.08
C ASP A 50 12.39 0.34 -14.39
N ALA A 51 13.15 -0.09 -13.37
CA ALA A 51 14.53 -0.52 -13.51
C ALA A 51 14.68 -2.04 -13.73
N LEU A 52 13.60 -2.82 -13.66
CA LEU A 52 13.69 -4.29 -13.73
C LEU A 52 14.30 -4.80 -15.03
N LYS A 53 14.00 -4.16 -16.16
CA LYS A 53 14.61 -4.57 -17.43
C LYS A 53 16.12 -4.33 -17.42
N ASN A 54 16.55 -3.15 -16.97
CA ASN A 54 17.97 -2.83 -16.79
C ASN A 54 18.65 -3.80 -15.82
N PHE A 55 17.98 -4.16 -14.72
CA PHE A 55 18.46 -5.15 -13.76
C PHE A 55 18.67 -6.52 -14.42
N ALA A 56 17.66 -7.00 -15.16
CA ALA A 56 17.72 -8.27 -15.86
C ALA A 56 18.85 -8.29 -16.90
N ASP A 57 19.00 -7.23 -17.69
CA ASP A 57 19.99 -7.13 -18.76
C ASP A 57 21.43 -7.03 -18.23
N ASN A 58 21.64 -6.20 -17.21
CA ASN A 58 22.99 -5.75 -16.85
C ASN A 58 23.50 -6.28 -15.51
N PHE A 59 22.62 -6.72 -14.62
CA PHE A 59 22.98 -7.10 -13.24
C PHE A 59 22.73 -8.58 -12.92
N LEU A 60 21.72 -9.21 -13.53
CA LEU A 60 21.34 -10.59 -13.22
C LEU A 60 22.47 -11.61 -13.43
N SER A 61 23.31 -11.42 -14.45
CA SER A 61 24.45 -12.32 -14.73
C SER A 61 25.53 -12.29 -13.64
N GLN A 62 25.58 -11.23 -12.84
CA GLN A 62 26.58 -11.03 -11.77
C GLN A 62 26.18 -11.69 -10.44
N ILE A 63 24.95 -12.18 -10.30
CA ILE A 63 24.44 -12.77 -9.05
C ILE A 63 24.78 -14.26 -8.99
N HIS A 64 25.71 -14.70 -8.14
CA HIS A 64 26.13 -16.12 -8.15
C HIS A 64 25.47 -17.00 -7.08
N SER A 65 24.58 -16.44 -6.27
CA SER A 65 23.89 -17.13 -5.18
C SER A 65 22.38 -16.97 -5.27
N PRO A 66 21.59 -17.85 -4.62
CA PRO A 66 20.14 -17.67 -4.51
C PRO A 66 19.79 -16.31 -3.91
N PHE A 67 18.72 -15.67 -4.37
CA PHE A 67 18.29 -14.35 -3.92
C PHE A 67 16.77 -14.19 -3.96
N VAL A 68 16.26 -13.22 -3.20
CA VAL A 68 14.85 -12.80 -3.23
C VAL A 68 14.77 -11.43 -3.90
N LEU A 69 13.82 -11.25 -4.82
CA LEU A 69 13.60 -9.96 -5.49
C LEU A 69 12.39 -9.26 -4.88
N LEU A 70 12.50 -7.95 -4.68
CA LEU A 70 11.36 -7.07 -4.41
C LEU A 70 11.31 -5.99 -5.48
N SER A 71 10.11 -5.67 -5.97
CA SER A 71 9.92 -4.55 -6.87
C SER A 71 8.73 -3.67 -6.51
N GLY A 72 8.87 -2.38 -6.79
CA GLY A 72 7.84 -1.39 -6.51
C GLY A 72 8.34 0.03 -6.73
N ASP A 73 7.80 0.97 -5.96
CA ASP A 73 8.11 2.41 -6.06
C ASP A 73 7.85 2.98 -7.47
N SER A 74 6.77 2.47 -8.08
CA SER A 74 6.34 2.76 -9.43
C SER A 74 4.84 2.52 -9.56
N ASP A 75 4.21 3.25 -10.47
CA ASP A 75 2.83 3.04 -10.88
C ASP A 75 2.67 1.87 -11.88
N GLN A 76 3.76 1.40 -12.49
CA GLN A 76 3.77 0.34 -13.49
C GLN A 76 3.35 -1.01 -12.89
N PRO A 77 2.33 -1.69 -13.45
CA PRO A 77 1.95 -3.03 -13.00
C PRO A 77 2.89 -4.11 -13.54
N ILE A 78 3.13 -5.14 -12.73
CA ILE A 78 3.73 -6.41 -13.18
C ILE A 78 2.60 -7.26 -13.76
N SER A 79 2.35 -7.09 -15.06
CA SER A 79 1.33 -7.82 -15.82
C SER A 79 1.94 -8.85 -16.76
N GLU A 80 1.11 -9.73 -17.35
CA GLU A 80 1.56 -10.63 -18.42
C GLU A 80 2.22 -9.89 -19.59
N ALA A 81 1.66 -8.73 -19.97
CA ALA A 81 2.24 -7.90 -21.02
C ALA A 81 3.62 -7.36 -20.61
N PHE A 82 3.80 -6.96 -19.36
CA PHE A 82 5.10 -6.52 -18.84
C PHE A 82 6.12 -7.67 -18.84
N LEU A 83 5.73 -8.85 -18.40
CA LEU A 83 6.59 -10.04 -18.34
C LEU A 83 6.84 -10.72 -19.70
N SER A 84 6.19 -10.25 -20.77
CA SER A 84 6.43 -10.76 -22.13
C SER A 84 7.79 -10.33 -22.70
N ASP A 85 8.45 -9.34 -22.09
CA ASP A 85 9.82 -8.97 -22.43
C ASP A 85 10.79 -10.13 -22.13
N PRO A 86 11.64 -10.55 -23.09
CA PRO A 86 12.54 -11.69 -22.91
C PRO A 86 13.50 -11.57 -21.71
N SER A 87 13.94 -10.36 -21.39
CA SER A 87 14.85 -10.12 -20.26
C SER A 87 14.13 -10.34 -18.93
N LEU A 88 12.90 -9.82 -18.81
CA LEU A 88 12.06 -10.02 -17.63
C LEU A 88 11.62 -11.47 -17.48
N ARG A 89 11.36 -12.16 -18.59
CA ARG A 89 11.08 -13.60 -18.58
C ARG A 89 12.29 -14.40 -18.08
N SER A 90 13.49 -14.05 -18.57
CA SER A 90 14.74 -14.67 -18.11
C SER A 90 14.99 -14.46 -16.62
N LEU A 91 14.66 -13.27 -16.09
CA LEU A 91 14.71 -12.99 -14.66
C LEU A 91 13.75 -13.88 -13.86
N LEU A 92 12.51 -14.04 -14.33
CA LEU A 92 11.51 -14.88 -13.66
C LEU A 92 11.88 -16.37 -13.68
N ASP A 93 12.42 -16.84 -14.81
CA ASP A 93 12.83 -18.23 -15.00
C ASP A 93 14.19 -18.56 -14.34
N ASP A 94 14.93 -17.55 -13.87
CA ASP A 94 16.25 -17.72 -13.26
C ASP A 94 16.20 -18.69 -12.06
N PRO A 95 17.03 -19.76 -12.04
CA PRO A 95 16.99 -20.75 -10.97
C PRO A 95 17.50 -20.22 -9.62
N ARG A 96 18.22 -19.09 -9.62
CA ARG A 96 18.72 -18.43 -8.39
C ARG A 96 17.64 -17.55 -7.77
N LEU A 97 16.62 -17.14 -8.52
CA LEU A 97 15.49 -16.38 -8.00
C LEU A 97 14.60 -17.30 -7.15
N ILE A 98 14.66 -17.11 -5.83
CA ILE A 98 13.85 -17.86 -4.85
C ILE A 98 12.38 -17.44 -4.95
N GLY A 99 12.14 -16.14 -5.04
CA GLY A 99 10.82 -15.54 -5.13
C GLY A 99 10.91 -14.05 -5.41
N TRP A 100 9.85 -13.50 -5.99
CA TRP A 100 9.74 -12.10 -6.39
C TRP A 100 8.45 -11.49 -5.83
N TYR A 101 8.61 -10.59 -4.87
CA TYR A 101 7.53 -9.83 -4.26
C TYR A 101 7.33 -8.49 -4.98
N ALA A 102 6.17 -8.28 -5.59
CA ALA A 102 5.93 -7.15 -6.47
C ALA A 102 4.73 -6.29 -6.02
N GLN A 103 4.93 -4.97 -5.98
CA GLN A 103 3.83 -4.01 -5.98
C GLN A 103 3.13 -3.99 -7.33
N ASN A 104 1.83 -3.65 -7.34
CA ASN A 104 1.01 -3.63 -8.55
C ASN A 104 1.08 -4.96 -9.34
N LEU A 105 1.12 -6.10 -8.65
CA LEU A 105 1.13 -7.42 -9.27
C LEU A 105 -0.23 -7.71 -9.92
N ALA A 106 -0.25 -7.73 -11.25
CA ALA A 106 -1.44 -7.92 -12.09
C ALA A 106 -1.49 -9.30 -12.75
N THR A 107 -0.67 -10.25 -12.29
CA THR A 107 -0.64 -11.61 -12.81
C THR A 107 -0.19 -12.64 -11.76
N THR A 108 -0.22 -13.92 -12.13
CA THR A 108 0.07 -15.06 -11.27
C THR A 108 1.24 -15.87 -11.80
N HIS A 109 2.16 -16.25 -10.93
CA HIS A 109 3.25 -17.18 -11.21
C HIS A 109 3.75 -17.76 -9.87
N ASP A 110 4.30 -18.98 -9.86
CA ASP A 110 4.71 -19.65 -8.62
C ASP A 110 5.76 -18.88 -7.82
N LYS A 111 6.63 -18.14 -8.52
CA LYS A 111 7.63 -17.24 -7.92
C LYS A 111 7.14 -15.81 -7.69
N LEU A 112 5.95 -15.43 -8.14
CA LEU A 112 5.42 -14.07 -7.97
C LEU A 112 4.51 -14.01 -6.74
N HIS A 113 4.79 -13.04 -5.88
CA HIS A 113 4.05 -12.81 -4.66
C HIS A 113 3.63 -11.34 -4.58
N PRO A 114 2.40 -11.03 -4.14
CA PRO A 114 1.97 -9.64 -4.04
C PRO A 114 2.68 -8.94 -2.89
N LEU A 115 3.07 -7.69 -3.09
CA LEU A 115 3.58 -6.79 -2.06
C LEU A 115 2.71 -5.52 -2.03
N PRO A 116 2.24 -5.07 -0.86
CA PRO A 116 1.43 -3.86 -0.80
C PRO A 116 2.27 -2.59 -1.01
N ILE A 117 1.65 -1.55 -1.56
CA ILE A 117 2.26 -0.22 -1.64
C ILE A 117 2.37 0.45 -0.26
N GLY A 118 1.41 0.15 0.62
CA GLY A 118 1.39 0.63 2.00
C GLY A 118 1.21 2.15 2.10
N LEU A 119 1.70 2.73 3.19
CA LEU A 119 1.68 4.18 3.40
C LEU A 119 2.78 4.88 2.59
N ASP A 120 2.52 6.13 2.19
CA ASP A 120 3.56 7.01 1.67
C ASP A 120 4.10 7.89 2.80
N TYR A 121 5.39 7.74 3.07
CA TYR A 121 6.10 8.58 4.03
C TYR A 121 7.17 9.47 3.38
N HIS A 122 7.53 9.21 2.12
CA HIS A 122 8.66 9.86 1.48
C HIS A 122 8.25 11.15 0.77
N THR A 123 7.04 11.22 0.20
CA THR A 123 6.60 12.41 -0.55
C THR A 123 6.63 13.69 0.29
N MET A 124 6.07 13.67 1.50
CA MET A 124 6.11 14.85 2.37
C MET A 124 7.50 15.17 2.91
N TRP A 125 8.39 14.18 3.02
CA TRP A 125 9.76 14.37 3.47
C TRP A 125 10.64 14.99 2.36
N GLU A 126 10.53 14.47 1.14
CA GLU A 126 11.37 14.83 0.00
C GLU A 126 10.82 16.01 -0.81
N ARG A 127 9.49 16.24 -0.76
CA ARG A 127 8.78 17.28 -1.54
C ARG A 127 7.85 18.10 -0.65
N PRO A 128 8.39 18.88 0.32
CA PRO A 128 7.57 19.81 1.10
C PRO A 128 6.84 20.78 0.16
N GLY A 129 5.61 21.15 0.53
CA GLY A 129 4.68 21.95 -0.28
C GLY A 129 3.70 21.11 -1.12
N PHE A 130 3.98 19.83 -1.38
CA PHE A 130 3.11 19.00 -2.22
C PHE A 130 1.83 18.54 -1.51
N TRP A 131 1.97 17.91 -0.33
CA TRP A 131 0.86 17.39 0.48
C TRP A 131 0.75 18.02 1.88
N GLY A 132 1.69 18.91 2.21
CA GLY A 132 1.72 19.72 3.42
C GLY A 132 2.80 20.79 3.28
N ILE A 133 2.85 21.73 4.22
CA ILE A 133 3.69 22.93 4.07
C ILE A 133 5.18 22.61 4.31
N THR A 134 5.47 21.77 5.28
CA THR A 134 6.84 21.49 5.74
C THR A 134 7.22 20.03 5.54
N ALA A 135 8.52 19.76 5.56
CA ALA A 135 9.03 18.40 5.58
C ALA A 135 8.69 17.74 6.91
N ILE A 136 8.11 16.54 6.86
CA ILE A 136 7.75 15.76 8.06
C ILE A 136 8.40 14.40 7.95
N SER A 137 9.13 13.98 9.00
CA SER A 137 9.80 12.68 8.99
C SER A 137 8.78 11.52 8.93
N PRO A 138 9.15 10.34 8.41
CA PRO A 138 8.28 9.17 8.36
C PRO A 138 7.64 8.81 9.71
N VAL A 139 8.43 8.81 10.79
CA VAL A 139 7.95 8.50 12.14
C VAL A 139 6.97 9.57 12.66
N ALA A 140 7.21 10.84 12.36
CA ALA A 140 6.29 11.91 12.73
C ALA A 140 4.96 11.84 11.97
N GLN A 141 4.99 11.44 10.69
CA GLN A 141 3.77 11.19 9.90
C GLN A 141 2.96 10.01 10.48
N GLU A 142 3.62 8.90 10.82
CA GLU A 142 2.96 7.75 11.45
C GLU A 142 2.34 8.10 12.81
N ASN A 143 3.07 8.83 13.65
CA ASN A 143 2.57 9.31 14.94
C ASN A 143 1.37 10.25 14.77
N ALA A 144 1.39 11.13 13.76
CA ALA A 144 0.25 11.99 13.45
C ALA A 144 -0.98 11.16 13.07
N LEU A 145 -0.82 10.13 12.24
CA LEU A 145 -1.90 9.24 11.82
C LEU A 145 -2.49 8.48 13.03
N ILE A 146 -1.65 7.92 13.90
CA ILE A 146 -2.10 7.23 15.14
C ILE A 146 -2.78 8.21 16.10
N ASN A 147 -2.28 9.44 16.23
CA ASN A 147 -2.90 10.46 17.08
C ASN A 147 -4.29 10.88 16.57
N ILE A 148 -4.46 10.98 15.24
CA ILE A 148 -5.76 11.23 14.63
C ILE A 148 -6.72 10.08 14.94
N LEU A 149 -6.29 8.82 14.77
CA LEU A 149 -7.09 7.65 15.14
C LEU A 149 -7.51 7.70 16.62
N ALA A 150 -6.57 8.01 17.52
CA ALA A 150 -6.83 8.10 18.95
C ALA A 150 -7.90 9.14 19.32
N GLN A 151 -7.94 10.26 18.60
CA GLN A 151 -8.88 11.35 18.81
C GLN A 151 -10.20 11.20 18.02
N SER A 152 -10.25 10.29 17.06
CA SER A 152 -11.41 10.08 16.21
C SER A 152 -12.63 9.54 16.98
N PRO A 153 -13.87 9.71 16.48
CA PRO A 153 -15.02 9.00 17.03
C PRO A 153 -14.85 7.48 16.93
N GLU A 154 -15.42 6.74 17.88
CA GLU A 154 -15.59 5.28 17.76
C GLU A 154 -16.29 4.94 16.44
N PHE A 155 -15.97 3.79 15.85
CA PHE A 155 -16.42 3.43 14.51
C PHE A 155 -17.94 3.60 14.31
N ASN A 156 -18.75 3.17 15.28
CA ASN A 156 -20.22 3.29 15.25
C ASN A 156 -20.77 4.71 15.47
N ARG A 157 -19.92 5.68 15.81
CA ARG A 157 -20.26 7.10 15.97
C ARG A 157 -19.78 7.96 14.79
N ARG A 158 -19.11 7.35 13.81
CA ARG A 158 -18.67 8.03 12.59
C ARG A 158 -19.84 8.23 11.62
N TYR A 159 -19.71 9.18 10.71
CA TYR A 159 -20.70 9.42 9.68
C TYR A 159 -20.77 8.23 8.70
N MET A 160 -21.98 7.73 8.43
CA MET A 160 -22.26 6.72 7.40
C MET A 160 -22.15 7.35 6.00
N THR A 161 -20.93 7.67 5.58
CA THR A 161 -20.60 8.29 4.30
C THR A 161 -19.23 7.80 3.83
N ALA A 162 -18.99 7.83 2.52
CA ALA A 162 -17.69 7.59 1.91
C ALA A 162 -16.96 8.92 1.69
N TYR A 163 -15.82 9.11 2.37
CA TYR A 163 -14.97 10.27 2.16
C TYR A 163 -14.24 10.22 0.81
N CYS A 164 -14.21 11.35 0.09
CA CYS A 164 -13.65 11.48 -1.26
C CYS A 164 -12.83 12.78 -1.43
N ASN A 165 -11.51 12.66 -1.63
CA ASN A 165 -10.64 13.77 -2.08
C ASN A 165 -9.78 13.42 -3.32
N TRP A 166 -10.09 12.33 -4.02
CA TRP A 166 -9.39 11.90 -5.24
C TRP A 166 -9.89 12.61 -6.52
N HIS A 167 -11.08 13.21 -6.47
CA HIS A 167 -11.77 13.82 -7.61
C HIS A 167 -11.09 15.08 -8.15
N PHE A 168 -10.05 15.60 -7.48
CA PHE A 168 -9.19 16.65 -8.04
C PHE A 168 -8.27 16.15 -9.18
N ALA A 169 -8.22 14.84 -9.42
CA ALA A 169 -7.48 14.24 -10.52
C ALA A 169 -8.28 13.09 -11.15
N LEU A 170 -9.45 13.40 -11.72
CA LEU A 170 -10.36 12.42 -12.33
C LEU A 170 -9.75 11.61 -13.49
N HIS A 171 -8.76 12.18 -14.17
CA HIS A 171 -8.08 11.54 -15.31
C HIS A 171 -7.20 10.34 -14.95
N ARG A 172 -7.07 9.98 -13.66
CA ARG A 172 -6.22 8.87 -13.20
C ARG A 172 -7.06 7.64 -12.89
N GLY A 173 -6.56 6.48 -13.31
CA GLY A 173 -7.16 5.19 -13.01
C GLY A 173 -8.64 5.15 -13.38
N ASP A 174 -9.46 4.63 -12.48
CA ASP A 174 -10.91 4.54 -12.64
C ASP A 174 -11.67 5.67 -11.90
N ARG A 175 -11.00 6.77 -11.55
CA ARG A 175 -11.61 7.88 -10.80
C ARG A 175 -12.79 8.52 -11.52
N GLN A 176 -12.68 8.72 -12.84
CA GLN A 176 -13.80 9.25 -13.62
C GLN A 176 -15.02 8.34 -13.53
N GLU A 177 -14.83 7.03 -13.71
CA GLU A 177 -15.91 6.04 -13.58
C GLU A 177 -16.49 6.02 -12.17
N CYS A 178 -15.63 6.02 -11.14
CA CYS A 178 -16.05 6.12 -9.75
C CYS A 178 -16.90 7.35 -9.52
N PHE A 179 -16.49 8.50 -10.07
CA PHE A 179 -17.23 9.73 -9.93
C PHE A 179 -18.56 9.70 -10.68
N GLU A 180 -18.64 9.13 -11.86
CA GLU A 180 -19.89 9.13 -12.63
C GLU A 180 -20.93 8.18 -12.04
N LYS A 181 -20.49 7.01 -11.56
CA LYS A 181 -21.39 5.93 -11.13
C LYS A 181 -21.75 5.93 -9.65
N SER A 182 -20.91 6.49 -8.77
CA SER A 182 -21.17 6.51 -7.32
C SER A 182 -22.44 7.30 -6.97
N ASP A 183 -23.20 6.85 -5.97
CA ASP A 183 -24.25 7.66 -5.38
C ASP A 183 -23.63 8.83 -4.56
N LYS A 184 -23.85 10.05 -5.06
CA LYS A 184 -23.34 11.28 -4.47
C LYS A 184 -23.90 11.57 -3.09
N THR A 185 -25.10 11.10 -2.78
CA THR A 185 -25.71 11.32 -1.46
C THR A 185 -25.06 10.45 -0.38
N SER A 186 -24.38 9.37 -0.78
CA SER A 186 -23.62 8.47 0.08
C SER A 186 -22.14 8.87 0.24
N CYS A 187 -21.72 9.97 -0.39
CA CYS A 187 -20.33 10.42 -0.43
C CYS A 187 -20.17 11.83 0.13
N PHE A 188 -19.05 12.07 0.80
CA PHE A 188 -18.58 13.41 1.12
C PHE A 188 -17.40 13.75 0.22
N PHE A 189 -17.62 14.65 -0.75
CA PHE A 189 -16.57 15.18 -1.61
C PHE A 189 -16.00 16.46 -1.01
N GLU A 190 -14.69 16.49 -0.78
CA GLU A 190 -14.00 17.71 -0.36
C GLU A 190 -14.22 18.83 -1.38
N PRO A 191 -14.61 20.05 -0.98
CA PRO A 191 -14.81 21.14 -1.94
C PRO A 191 -13.47 21.68 -2.50
N ASN A 192 -12.38 21.52 -1.77
CA ASN A 192 -11.05 22.01 -2.15
C ASN A 192 -9.97 20.99 -1.81
N ALA A 193 -8.84 21.03 -2.53
CA ALA A 193 -7.67 20.28 -2.13
C ALA A 193 -7.16 20.80 -0.77
N ILE A 194 -7.10 19.92 0.22
CA ILE A 194 -6.65 20.23 1.58
C ILE A 194 -5.35 19.49 1.91
N PRO A 195 -4.54 19.99 2.87
CA PRO A 195 -3.36 19.28 3.34
C PRO A 195 -3.67 17.86 3.82
N ARG A 196 -2.72 16.94 3.65
CA ARG A 196 -2.89 15.52 3.96
C ARG A 196 -3.37 15.28 5.40
N HIS A 197 -2.77 15.97 6.37
CA HIS A 197 -3.19 15.88 7.77
C HIS A 197 -4.68 16.23 7.96
N SER A 198 -5.14 17.31 7.31
CA SER A 198 -6.56 17.69 7.33
C SER A 198 -7.45 16.64 6.66
N SER A 199 -6.97 16.04 5.56
CA SER A 199 -7.69 14.95 4.90
C SER A 199 -7.78 13.69 5.78
N TRP A 200 -6.76 13.38 6.58
CA TRP A 200 -6.79 12.27 7.53
C TRP A 200 -7.78 12.51 8.67
N MET A 201 -7.82 13.74 9.21
CA MET A 201 -8.82 14.10 10.21
C MET A 201 -10.24 13.93 9.67
N ARG A 202 -10.51 14.37 8.44
CA ARG A 202 -11.81 14.21 7.77
C ARG A 202 -12.17 12.76 7.47
N GLN A 203 -11.20 11.96 7.00
CA GLN A 203 -11.38 10.52 6.81
C GLN A 203 -11.79 9.84 8.11
N ALA A 204 -11.14 10.18 9.23
CA ALA A 204 -11.41 9.57 10.53
C ALA A 204 -12.78 9.92 11.14
N GLU A 205 -13.49 10.93 10.61
CA GLU A 205 -14.88 11.24 10.95
C GLU A 205 -15.88 10.35 10.19
N CYS A 206 -15.45 9.67 9.13
CA CYS A 206 -16.30 8.87 8.23
C CYS A 206 -16.11 7.36 8.47
N MET A 207 -17.17 6.58 8.27
CA MET A 207 -17.08 5.12 8.32
C MET A 207 -16.32 4.57 7.11
N PHE A 208 -16.52 5.17 5.92
CA PHE A 208 -15.97 4.68 4.67
C PHE A 208 -15.05 5.70 3.99
N VAL A 209 -14.14 5.20 3.15
CA VAL A 209 -13.30 6.01 2.26
C VAL A 209 -13.34 5.40 0.87
N ALA A 210 -13.79 6.14 -0.13
CA ALA A 210 -13.73 5.67 -1.51
C ALA A 210 -12.27 5.72 -1.99
N SER A 211 -11.75 4.59 -2.47
CA SER A 211 -10.36 4.44 -2.91
C SER A 211 -10.29 3.87 -4.34
N PRO A 212 -10.76 4.63 -5.34
CA PRO A 212 -10.51 4.30 -6.74
C PRO A 212 -9.02 4.30 -7.06
N GLU A 213 -8.66 3.56 -8.11
CA GLU A 213 -7.30 3.43 -8.61
C GLU A 213 -6.69 4.80 -8.94
N GLY A 214 -5.37 4.88 -8.79
CA GLY A 214 -4.59 6.08 -8.99
C GLY A 214 -3.87 6.04 -10.33
N ALA A 215 -2.59 6.41 -10.30
CA ALA A 215 -1.72 6.16 -11.44
C ALA A 215 -1.35 4.67 -11.53
N GLY A 216 -1.15 4.00 -10.39
CA GLY A 216 -1.14 2.54 -10.25
C GLY A 216 -2.45 1.96 -9.69
N MET A 217 -2.50 0.63 -9.63
CA MET A 217 -3.64 -0.15 -9.12
C MET A 217 -3.78 -0.10 -7.60
N ASP A 218 -2.66 -0.13 -6.85
CA ASP A 218 -2.66 0.01 -5.39
C ASP A 218 -2.63 1.49 -4.98
N CYS A 219 -3.38 1.84 -3.94
CA CYS A 219 -3.58 3.21 -3.50
C CYS A 219 -3.14 3.39 -2.05
N HIS A 220 -2.21 4.31 -1.79
CA HIS A 220 -1.83 4.70 -0.42
C HIS A 220 -3.05 5.04 0.45
N ARG A 221 -4.08 5.63 -0.16
CA ARG A 221 -5.36 5.97 0.48
C ARG A 221 -6.06 4.76 1.11
N THR A 222 -5.98 3.58 0.48
CA THR A 222 -6.56 2.35 1.03
C THR A 222 -5.90 2.01 2.37
N TRP A 223 -4.56 2.07 2.40
CA TRP A 223 -3.76 1.80 3.59
C TRP A 223 -3.93 2.87 4.68
N GLU A 224 -3.98 4.15 4.29
CA GLU A 224 -4.28 5.27 5.20
C GLU A 224 -5.64 5.09 5.87
N ALA A 225 -6.69 4.78 5.10
CA ALA A 225 -8.05 4.57 5.60
C ALA A 225 -8.12 3.40 6.59
N LEU A 226 -7.43 2.28 6.30
CA LEU A 226 -7.34 1.14 7.22
C LEU A 226 -6.65 1.53 8.53
N CYS A 227 -5.54 2.26 8.46
CA CYS A 227 -4.83 2.72 9.65
C CYS A 227 -5.62 3.77 10.45
N LEU A 228 -6.52 4.53 9.80
CA LEU A 228 -7.45 5.46 10.44
C LEU A 228 -8.74 4.79 10.94
N GLY A 229 -8.84 3.45 10.85
CA GLY A 229 -9.99 2.69 11.32
C GLY A 229 -11.26 2.89 10.48
N CYS A 230 -11.10 3.30 9.22
CA CYS A 230 -12.18 3.38 8.24
C CYS A 230 -12.27 2.08 7.42
N ILE A 231 -13.36 1.91 6.68
CA ILE A 231 -13.53 0.84 5.67
C ILE A 231 -13.24 1.44 4.29
N PRO A 232 -12.12 1.07 3.62
CA PRO A 232 -11.91 1.45 2.24
C PRO A 232 -12.93 0.76 1.34
N ILE A 233 -13.43 1.48 0.34
CA ILE A 233 -14.23 0.94 -0.77
C ILE A 233 -13.33 0.91 -2.01
N VAL A 234 -13.10 -0.27 -2.57
CA VAL A 234 -12.25 -0.47 -3.75
C VAL A 234 -13.02 -1.26 -4.82
N LYS A 235 -12.75 -0.98 -6.10
CA LYS A 235 -13.24 -1.83 -7.18
C LYS A 235 -12.37 -3.08 -7.28
N ARG A 236 -12.99 -4.23 -7.55
CA ARG A 236 -12.28 -5.52 -7.66
C ARG A 236 -11.26 -5.47 -8.79
N ASN A 237 -10.02 -5.79 -8.45
CA ASN A 237 -8.90 -5.93 -9.37
C ASN A 237 -7.98 -7.10 -8.91
N PRO A 238 -6.89 -7.42 -9.62
CA PRO A 238 -5.97 -8.49 -9.24
C PRO A 238 -5.32 -8.34 -7.84
N LEU A 239 -5.36 -7.15 -7.25
CA LEU A 239 -4.81 -6.88 -5.91
C LEU A 239 -5.77 -7.22 -4.77
N ALA A 240 -7.03 -7.59 -5.07
CA ALA A 240 -8.02 -7.99 -4.06
C ALA A 240 -7.49 -8.99 -3.00
N PRO A 241 -6.63 -9.98 -3.33
CA PRO A 241 -6.06 -10.89 -2.34
C PRO A 241 -5.23 -10.20 -1.24
N LEU A 242 -4.64 -9.01 -1.48
CA LEU A 242 -3.93 -8.24 -0.45
C LEU A 242 -4.85 -7.82 0.71
N PHE A 243 -6.16 -7.78 0.47
CA PHE A 243 -7.16 -7.27 1.41
C PHE A 243 -8.01 -8.37 2.05
N ALA A 244 -7.75 -9.65 1.77
CA ALA A 244 -8.65 -10.76 2.12
C ALA A 244 -9.04 -10.83 3.61
N ASP A 245 -8.09 -10.52 4.50
CA ASP A 245 -8.30 -10.56 5.95
C ASP A 245 -8.57 -9.19 6.58
N LEU A 246 -8.62 -8.13 5.76
CA LEU A 246 -8.78 -6.74 6.18
C LEU A 246 -10.23 -6.25 5.97
N PRO A 247 -10.68 -5.23 6.71
CA PRO A 247 -12.02 -4.67 6.54
C PRO A 247 -12.10 -3.75 5.33
N VAL A 248 -12.08 -4.33 4.13
CA VAL A 248 -12.21 -3.64 2.84
C VAL A 248 -13.50 -4.07 2.15
N LEU A 249 -14.30 -3.09 1.72
CA LEU A 249 -15.49 -3.32 0.90
C LEU A 249 -15.06 -3.36 -0.56
N ILE A 250 -14.88 -4.57 -1.09
CA ILE A 250 -14.56 -4.81 -2.50
C ILE A 250 -15.85 -4.93 -3.30
N ILE A 251 -16.06 -4.02 -4.25
CA ILE A 251 -17.22 -3.98 -5.14
C ILE A 251 -16.82 -4.29 -6.59
N ASP A 252 -17.73 -4.86 -7.38
CA ASP A 252 -17.45 -5.18 -8.78
C ASP A 252 -17.66 -3.99 -9.72
N ASP A 253 -18.51 -3.03 -9.34
CA ASP A 253 -18.80 -1.81 -10.09
C ASP A 253 -19.09 -0.64 -9.16
N TRP A 254 -18.68 0.58 -9.55
CA TRP A 254 -18.83 1.78 -8.72
C TRP A 254 -20.28 2.21 -8.46
N SER A 255 -21.26 1.73 -9.24
CA SER A 255 -22.69 1.91 -8.93
C SER A 255 -23.12 1.24 -7.62
N LEU A 256 -22.33 0.28 -7.12
CA LEU A 256 -22.52 -0.33 -5.81
C LEU A 256 -22.00 0.53 -4.66
N LEU A 257 -21.31 1.64 -4.93
CA LEU A 257 -21.01 2.66 -3.93
C LEU A 257 -22.29 3.47 -3.69
N ASN A 258 -23.11 2.95 -2.78
CA ASN A 258 -24.37 3.52 -2.33
C ASN A 258 -24.68 3.12 -0.88
N ARG A 259 -25.72 3.74 -0.32
CA ARG A 259 -26.08 3.60 1.08
C ARG A 259 -26.40 2.17 1.50
N ASP A 260 -27.08 1.41 0.66
CA ASP A 260 -27.55 0.06 1.00
C ASP A 260 -26.36 -0.91 1.11
N THR A 261 -25.46 -0.89 0.11
CA THR A 261 -24.23 -1.71 0.12
C THR A 261 -23.35 -1.37 1.32
N MET A 262 -23.16 -0.07 1.60
CA MET A 262 -22.36 0.40 2.73
C MET A 262 -22.99 -0.01 4.07
N GLN A 263 -24.31 0.15 4.23
CA GLN A 263 -25.01 -0.19 5.46
C GLN A 263 -24.99 -1.70 5.73
N ALA A 264 -25.18 -2.53 4.69
CA ALA A 264 -25.07 -3.98 4.80
C ALA A 264 -23.67 -4.39 5.30
N TYR A 265 -22.62 -3.89 4.64
CA TYR A 265 -21.24 -4.20 5.02
C TYR A 265 -20.87 -3.68 6.42
N ALA A 266 -21.27 -2.46 6.78
CA ALA A 266 -21.04 -1.92 8.12
C ALA A 266 -21.70 -2.78 9.22
N SER A 267 -22.89 -3.32 8.94
CA SER A 267 -23.62 -4.18 9.88
C SER A 267 -22.92 -5.52 10.09
N GLU A 268 -22.42 -6.13 9.01
CA GLU A 268 -21.66 -7.39 9.06
C GLU A 268 -20.29 -7.24 9.75
N THR A 269 -19.65 -6.07 9.57
CA THR A 269 -18.28 -5.85 10.06
C THR A 269 -18.21 -5.39 11.51
N TYR A 270 -19.29 -4.85 12.09
CA TYR A 270 -19.28 -4.23 13.42
C TYR A 270 -18.68 -5.12 14.52
N ALA A 271 -19.05 -6.40 14.55
CA ALA A 271 -18.56 -7.38 15.53
C ALA A 271 -17.53 -8.36 14.93
N LYS A 272 -17.23 -8.26 13.64
CA LYS A 272 -16.29 -9.15 12.97
C LYS A 272 -14.86 -8.81 13.41
N LYS A 273 -14.06 -9.86 13.59
CA LYS A 273 -12.62 -9.75 13.83
C LYS A 273 -11.86 -9.90 12.52
N PHE A 274 -10.84 -9.08 12.33
CA PHE A 274 -9.98 -9.02 11.17
C PHE A 274 -8.53 -9.26 11.57
N ASP A 275 -7.75 -9.90 10.70
CA ASP A 275 -6.31 -10.05 10.89
C ASP A 275 -5.60 -8.84 10.26
N PHE A 276 -5.25 -7.86 11.10
CA PHE A 276 -4.57 -6.64 10.66
C PHE A 276 -3.06 -6.81 10.46
N SER A 277 -2.51 -8.03 10.56
CA SER A 277 -1.06 -8.27 10.49
C SER A 277 -0.42 -7.74 9.21
N THR A 278 -1.13 -7.78 8.09
CA THR A 278 -0.64 -7.30 6.78
C THR A 278 -0.47 -5.78 6.71
N LEU A 279 -1.01 -5.01 7.67
CA LEU A 279 -0.71 -3.58 7.80
C LEU A 279 0.72 -3.32 8.31
N PHE A 280 1.35 -4.29 8.97
CA PHE A 280 2.63 -4.11 9.64
C PHE A 280 3.80 -4.50 8.73
N ARG A 281 4.85 -3.67 8.70
CA ARG A 281 6.05 -3.97 7.91
C ARG A 281 6.72 -5.28 8.35
N THR A 282 6.71 -5.57 9.65
CA THR A 282 7.34 -6.77 10.21
C THR A 282 6.75 -8.07 9.65
N TYR A 283 5.45 -8.12 9.36
CA TYR A 283 4.82 -9.26 8.70
C TYR A 283 5.48 -9.54 7.34
N TRP A 284 5.66 -8.49 6.54
CA TRP A 284 6.25 -8.60 5.21
C TRP A 284 7.75 -8.88 5.25
N ASN A 285 8.50 -8.27 6.19
CA ASN A 285 9.93 -8.56 6.36
C ASN A 285 10.19 -10.03 6.67
N GLU A 286 9.38 -10.65 7.55
CA GLU A 286 9.50 -12.07 7.88
C GLU A 286 9.05 -12.96 6.70
N THR A 287 7.96 -12.58 6.01
CA THR A 287 7.50 -13.28 4.79
C THR A 287 8.61 -13.32 3.72
N VAL A 288 9.19 -12.16 3.40
CA VAL A 288 10.26 -12.01 2.41
C VAL A 288 11.51 -12.78 2.81
N ALA A 289 11.82 -12.84 4.11
CA ALA A 289 12.94 -13.61 4.64
C ALA A 289 12.68 -15.14 4.67
N GLY A 290 11.52 -15.61 4.19
CA GLY A 290 11.15 -17.04 4.22
C GLY A 290 10.88 -17.57 5.63
N LYS A 291 10.61 -16.69 6.59
CA LYS A 291 10.31 -17.04 7.99
C LYS A 291 8.80 -17.06 8.22
N THR A 292 8.37 -17.66 9.33
CA THR A 292 6.97 -17.60 9.75
C THR A 292 6.59 -16.15 10.08
N PRO A 293 5.64 -15.53 9.37
CA PRO A 293 5.30 -14.13 9.60
C PRO A 293 4.72 -13.90 10.99
N LEU A 294 5.16 -12.81 11.64
CA LEU A 294 4.59 -12.37 12.90
C LEU A 294 3.13 -11.94 12.69
N ARG A 295 2.21 -12.63 13.36
CA ARG A 295 0.79 -12.31 13.35
C ARG A 295 0.37 -11.67 14.66
N ILE A 296 -0.46 -10.63 14.56
CA ILE A 296 -1.21 -10.09 15.70
C ILE A 296 -2.55 -10.82 15.81
N PRO A 297 -3.15 -10.91 17.01
CA PRO A 297 -4.47 -11.53 17.16
C PRO A 297 -5.52 -10.82 16.28
N PRO A 298 -6.48 -11.55 15.71
CA PRO A 298 -7.61 -10.93 15.04
C PRO A 298 -8.41 -10.03 15.98
N MET A 299 -8.79 -8.85 15.50
CA MET A 299 -9.42 -7.80 16.32
C MET A 299 -10.63 -7.20 15.61
N THR A 300 -11.62 -6.75 16.39
CA THR A 300 -12.63 -5.80 15.92
C THR A 300 -12.02 -4.42 15.69
N PHE A 301 -12.74 -3.50 15.03
CA PHE A 301 -12.29 -2.11 14.89
C PHE A 301 -11.93 -1.44 16.23
N GLY A 302 -12.76 -1.62 17.26
CA GLY A 302 -12.51 -1.05 18.58
C GLY A 302 -11.31 -1.67 19.28
N GLU A 303 -11.12 -2.98 19.16
CA GLU A 303 -9.93 -3.67 19.70
C GLU A 303 -8.66 -3.20 18.99
N PHE A 304 -8.67 -3.09 17.66
CA PHE A 304 -7.52 -2.63 16.88
C PHE A 304 -7.17 -1.17 17.15
N ARG A 305 -8.18 -0.29 17.23
CA ARG A 305 -8.00 1.10 17.66
C ARG A 305 -7.28 1.16 19.01
N ASN A 306 -7.77 0.41 19.99
CA ASN A 306 -7.17 0.37 21.32
C ASN A 306 -5.74 -0.19 21.27
N PHE A 307 -5.49 -1.21 20.45
CA PHE A 307 -4.16 -1.78 20.26
C PHE A 307 -3.16 -0.74 19.75
N LEU A 308 -3.53 0.06 18.74
CA LEU A 308 -2.65 1.09 18.16
C LEU A 308 -2.49 2.34 19.04
N THR A 309 -3.50 2.70 19.83
CA THR A 309 -3.57 4.01 20.50
C THR A 309 -3.29 3.94 22.01
N ARG A 310 -3.13 2.74 22.58
CA ARG A 310 -2.65 2.57 23.95
C ARG A 310 -1.28 3.20 24.09
N ARG A 311 -1.19 4.26 24.89
CA ARG A 311 0.10 4.77 25.37
C ARG A 311 0.68 3.67 26.25
N THR A 312 1.85 3.14 25.87
CA THR A 312 2.72 2.50 26.86
C THR A 312 3.06 3.58 27.87
N GLY A 313 2.48 3.48 29.07
CA GLY A 313 2.82 4.34 30.19
C GLY A 313 4.25 4.13 30.64
#